data_AF-X0ZHZ8-F1
#
_entry.id   AF-X0ZHZ8-F1
#
_cell.length_a   1.000
_cell.length_b   1.000
_cell.length_c   1.000
_cell.angle_alpha   90.00
_cell.angle_beta   90.00
_cell.angle_gamma   90.00
#
_symmetry.space_group_name_H-M   'P 1'
#
loop_
_entity.id
_entity.type
_entity.pdbx_description
1 polymer ?
#
loop_
_entity_poly.entity_id
_entity_poly.type
_entity_poly.pdbx_seq_one_letter_code
_entity_poly.pdbx_strand_id
1 'polypeptide(L)' 'WPTAIRCMAEGLVNVEALLTHKYPLEDTEKAIINLKNRVDNPMKVQIVL' A
#
# COMPACT_ATOMS: atom_id res chain seq x y z
N TRP A 1 -6.28 15.00 -8.33
CA TRP A 1 -6.98 13.82 -8.88
C TRP A 1 -8.44 13.76 -8.41
N PRO A 2 -9.32 14.69 -8.82
CA PRO A 2 -10.66 14.80 -8.23
C PRO A 2 -11.54 13.56 -8.46
N THR A 3 -11.49 12.97 -9.66
CA THR A 3 -12.27 11.77 -10.00
C THR A 3 -11.92 10.57 -9.12
N ALA A 4 -10.63 10.28 -8.93
CA ALA A 4 -10.19 9.15 -8.11
C ALA A 4 -10.61 9.31 -6.64
N ILE A 5 -10.50 10.52 -6.10
CA ILE A 5 -10.94 10.83 -4.73
C ILE A 5 -12.45 10.62 -4.61
N ARG A 6 -13.23 11.11 -5.58
CA ARG A 6 -14.68 10.91 -5.59
C ARG A 6 -15.06 9.42 -5.67
N CYS A 7 -14.39 8.63 -6.50
CA CYS A 7 -14.63 7.18 -6.58
C CYS A 7 -14.38 6.47 -5.24
N MET A 8 -13.35 6.87 -4.49
CA MET A 8 -13.09 6.33 -3.15
C MET A 8 -14.14 6.81 -2.14
N ALA A 9 -14.47 8.11 -2.16
CA ALA A 9 -15.42 8.72 -1.24
C ALA A 9 -16.86 8.19 -1.41
N GLU A 10 -17.25 7.91 -2.66
CA GLU A 10 -18.56 7.32 -3.00
C GLU A 10 -18.57 5.80 -2.85
N GLY A 11 -17.47 5.18 -2.41
CA GLY A 11 -17.37 3.73 -2.22
C GLY A 11 -17.35 2.92 -3.52
N LEU A 12 -17.19 3.57 -4.68
CA LEU A 12 -17.13 2.92 -6.00
C LEU A 12 -15.87 2.06 -6.16
N VAL A 13 -14.81 2.38 -5.43
CA VAL A 13 -13.54 1.63 -5.44
C VAL A 13 -12.98 1.50 -4.02
N ASN A 14 -12.73 0.26 -3.58
CA ASN A 14 -12.01 -0.02 -2.35
C ASN A 14 -10.50 -0.22 -2.65
N VAL A 15 -9.72 0.84 -2.45
CA VAL A 15 -8.25 0.80 -2.63
C VAL A 15 -7.51 0.22 -1.42
N GLU A 16 -8.13 0.18 -0.25
CA GLU A 16 -7.51 -0.35 0.97
C GLU A 16 -7.17 -1.83 0.84
N ALA A 17 -8.00 -2.58 0.09
CA ALA A 17 -7.77 -3.99 -0.22
C ALA A 17 -6.45 -4.24 -0.99
N LEU A 18 -5.86 -3.23 -1.61
CA LEU A 18 -4.57 -3.36 -2.30
C LEU A 18 -3.38 -3.37 -1.33
N LEU A 19 -3.54 -2.80 -0.13
CA LEU A 19 -2.49 -2.64 0.87
C LEU A 19 -2.29 -3.93 1.66
N THR A 20 -1.49 -4.85 1.14
CA THR A 20 -1.27 -6.14 1.80
C THR A 20 -0.22 -6.09 2.90
N HIS A 21 0.66 -5.09 2.91
CA HIS A 21 1.70 -4.95 3.93
C HIS A 21 1.86 -3.50 4.39
N LYS A 22 2.13 -3.33 5.69
CA LYS A 22 2.44 -2.05 6.32
C LYS A 22 3.75 -2.20 7.10
N TYR A 23 4.63 -1.22 6.96
CA TYR A 23 5.89 -1.14 7.70
C TYR A 23 5.98 0.22 8.39
N PRO A 24 6.60 0.31 9.57
CA PRO A 24 6.93 1.60 10.17
C PRO A 24 8.04 2.29 9.37
N LEU A 25 8.20 3.61 9.55
CA LEU A 25 9.16 4.42 8.79
C LEU A 25 10.60 3.91 8.93
N GLU A 26 10.99 3.45 10.12
CA GLU A 26 12.33 2.94 10.41
C GLU A 26 12.68 1.71 9.57
N ASP A 27 11.67 0.92 9.17
CA ASP A 27 11.82 -0.31 8.39
C ASP A 27 11.74 -0.07 6.87
N THR A 28 11.82 1.18 6.40
CA THR A 28 11.67 1.51 4.97
C THR A 28 12.62 0.72 4.08
N GLU A 29 13.90 0.57 4.46
CA GLU A 29 14.87 -0.21 3.68
C GLU A 29 14.44 -1.67 3.54
N LYS A 30 14.06 -2.30 4.67
CA LYS A 30 13.57 -3.68 4.72
C LYS A 30 12.32 -3.85 3.87
N ALA A 31 11.38 -2.92 3.94
CA ALA A 31 10.14 -2.92 3.16
C ALA A 31 10.43 -2.92 1.65
N ILE A 32 11.40 -2.11 1.20
CA ILE A 32 11.83 -2.05 -0.21
C ILE A 32 12.46 -3.37 -0.65
N ILE A 33 13.36 -3.93 0.16
CA ILE A 33 14.02 -5.22 -0.14
C ILE A 33 12.98 -6.35 -0.22
N ASN A 34 12.07 -6.42 0.74
CA ASN A 34 11.01 -7.44 0.78
C ASN A 34 10.07 -7.32 -0.43
N LEU A 35 9.69 -6.10 -0.82
CA LEU A 35 8.89 -5.87 -2.02
C LEU A 35 9.62 -6.32 -3.29
N LYS A 36 10.91 -5.97 -3.43
CA LYS A 36 11.74 -6.38 -4.57
C LYS A 36 11.83 -7.90 -4.68
N ASN A 37 12.07 -8.58 -3.56
CA ASN A 37 12.21 -10.03 -3.49
C ASN A 37 10.86 -10.77 -3.47
N ARG A 38 9.74 -10.04 -3.50
CA ARG A 38 8.36 -10.56 -3.37
C ARG A 38 8.17 -11.50 -2.18
N VAL A 39 8.78 -11.19 -1.04
CA VAL A 39 8.58 -11.93 0.23
C VAL A 39 7.10 -11.87 0.59
N ASP A 40 6.47 -13.04 0.79
CA ASP A 40 5.03 -13.19 1.04
C ASP A 40 4.09 -12.66 -0.06
N ASN A 41 4.63 -12.49 -1.28
CA ASN A 41 3.91 -12.08 -2.48
C ASN A 41 3.05 -10.80 -2.31
N PRO A 42 3.65 -9.64 -2.02
CA PRO A 42 2.93 -8.42 -1.70
C PRO A 42 2.26 -7.80 -2.94
N MET A 43 1.10 -7.17 -2.75
CA MET A 43 0.39 -6.43 -3.80
C MET A 43 0.77 -4.94 -3.75
N LYS A 44 0.61 -4.31 -2.59
CA LYS A 44 1.10 -2.95 -2.32
C LYS A 44 1.59 -2.85 -0.88
N VAL A 45 2.71 -2.14 -0.72
CA VAL A 45 3.31 -1.83 0.57
C VAL A 45 3.08 -0.36 0.90
N GLN A 46 2.71 -0.08 2.14
CA GLN A 46 2.61 1.28 2.69
C GLN A 46 3.59 1.45 3.85
N ILE A 47 4.32 2.57 3.85
CA ILE A 47 5.08 3.00 5.01
C ILE A 47 4.17 3.87 5.88
N VAL A 48 4.14 3.59 7.17
CA VAL A 48 3.30 4.28 8.17
C VAL A 48 4.23 5.04 9.11
N LEU A 49 3.85 6.28 9.43
CA LEU A 49 4.53 7.16 10.38
C LEU A 49 4.13 6.84 11.83
#